data_AF-A0A6J6G4N2-F1
#
_entry.id   AF-A0A6J6G4N2-F1
#
_cell.length_a   1.000
_cell.length_b   1.000
_cell.length_c   1.000
_cell.angle_alpha   90.00
_cell.angle_beta   90.00
_cell.angle_gamma   90.00
#
_symmetry.space_group_name_H-M   'P 1'
#
loop_
_entity.id
_entity.type
_entity.pdbx_description
1 polymer ?
#
loop_
_entity_poly.entity_id
_entity_poly.type
_entity_poly.pdbx_seq_one_letter_code
_entity_poly.pdbx_strand_id
1 'polypeptide(L)'
;MAAPDYVPKPTDDSARVYSSPPRRPESWVADRPAELSGRQPLGARLGAPGPDQGFALKLARQFTGKLVLVPSESEADALSGCLAIAMRRSAIYGRAPVIHDLSLALTLWGFLAEAPADLVAVRSQVFASVASPHHYVERRAIVDGVNEEILRSSVADVASMARDEPRRILAMAQDVLAAQHSAAATAH
;
A
#
# COMPACT_ATOMS: atom_id res chain seq x y z
N MET A 1 -25.37 -20.14 -26.01
CA MET A 1 -26.62 -20.46 -26.74
C MET A 1 -26.65 -21.96 -27.00
N ALA A 2 -27.77 -22.62 -26.76
CA ALA A 2 -27.95 -24.04 -27.09
C ALA A 2 -28.25 -24.21 -28.58
N ALA A 3 -27.80 -25.31 -29.20
CA ALA A 3 -28.00 -25.57 -30.62
C ALA A 3 -29.46 -25.97 -30.94
N PRO A 4 -30.01 -25.62 -32.12
CA PRO A 4 -31.37 -25.98 -32.56
C PRO A 4 -31.60 -27.49 -32.72
N ASP A 5 -32.85 -27.93 -32.54
CA ASP A 5 -33.22 -29.35 -32.43
C ASP A 5 -32.99 -30.22 -33.70
N TYR A 6 -32.88 -29.60 -34.88
CA TYR A 6 -32.73 -30.32 -36.15
C TYR A 6 -31.27 -30.64 -36.53
N VAL A 7 -30.31 -30.23 -35.71
CA VAL A 7 -28.89 -30.55 -35.94
C VAL A 7 -28.58 -31.93 -35.33
N PRO A 8 -28.14 -32.92 -36.13
CA PRO A 8 -27.79 -34.24 -35.62
C PRO A 8 -26.67 -34.12 -34.58
N LYS A 9 -26.93 -34.55 -33.34
CA LYS A 9 -25.90 -34.61 -32.30
C LYS A 9 -25.01 -35.84 -32.59
N PRO A 10 -23.67 -35.70 -32.59
CA PRO A 10 -22.79 -36.85 -32.70
C PRO A 10 -23.12 -37.87 -31.61
N THR A 11 -23.33 -39.13 -31.97
CA THR A 11 -23.70 -40.20 -31.03
C THR A 11 -22.63 -40.51 -29.99
N ASP A 12 -21.38 -40.14 -30.27
CA ASP A 12 -20.20 -40.47 -29.47
C ASP A 12 -19.64 -39.27 -28.68
N ASP A 13 -20.27 -38.11 -28.81
CA ASP A 13 -19.88 -36.91 -28.05
C ASP A 13 -20.93 -36.69 -26.95
N SER A 14 -20.79 -37.44 -25.85
CA SER A 14 -21.58 -37.19 -24.65
C SER A 14 -21.39 -35.72 -24.30
N ALA A 15 -22.49 -34.93 -24.33
CA ALA A 15 -22.42 -33.51 -24.02
C ALA A 15 -21.56 -33.31 -22.77
N ARG A 16 -20.53 -32.46 -22.84
CA ARG A 16 -19.66 -32.19 -21.69
C ARG A 16 -20.51 -31.55 -20.59
N VAL A 17 -21.14 -32.39 -19.78
CA VAL A 17 -21.86 -31.98 -18.59
C VAL A 17 -20.79 -31.54 -17.61
N TYR A 18 -20.89 -30.29 -17.16
CA TYR A 18 -20.02 -29.79 -16.10
C TYR A 18 -20.10 -30.75 -14.92
N SER A 19 -18.97 -31.38 -14.58
CA SER A 19 -18.80 -32.10 -13.33
C SER A 19 -17.96 -31.22 -12.42
N SER A 20 -18.48 -30.88 -11.24
CA SER A 20 -17.71 -30.14 -10.26
C SER A 20 -16.52 -31.00 -9.81
N PRO A 21 -15.34 -30.40 -9.53
CA PRO A 21 -14.28 -31.10 -8.83
C PRO A 21 -14.82 -31.79 -7.57
N PRO A 22 -14.29 -32.97 -7.20
CA PRO A 22 -14.75 -33.68 -6.00
C PRO A 22 -14.65 -32.77 -4.78
N ARG A 23 -15.76 -32.64 -4.05
CA ARG A 23 -15.82 -31.90 -2.79
C ARG A 23 -14.92 -32.59 -1.78
N ARG A 24 -14.00 -31.86 -1.16
CA ARG A 24 -13.29 -32.33 0.03
C ARG A 24 -14.17 -32.13 1.27
N PRO A 25 -14.56 -33.20 1.97
CA PRO A 25 -15.40 -33.09 3.16
C PRO A 25 -14.59 -32.63 4.38
N GLU A 26 -13.27 -32.88 4.40
CA GLU A 26 -12.39 -32.39 5.47
C GLU A 26 -12.28 -30.86 5.50
N SER A 27 -12.13 -30.33 6.72
CA SER A 27 -11.73 -28.94 6.92
C SER A 27 -10.33 -28.70 6.36
N TRP A 28 -10.08 -27.50 5.85
CA TRP A 28 -8.74 -27.10 5.44
C TRP A 28 -7.79 -27.10 6.65
N VAL A 29 -6.61 -27.68 6.47
CA VAL A 29 -5.48 -27.64 7.42
C VAL A 29 -4.22 -27.23 6.68
N ALA A 30 -3.31 -26.55 7.40
CA ALA A 30 -2.06 -26.06 6.85
C ALA A 30 -0.96 -27.15 6.92
N ASP A 31 -1.12 -28.26 6.20
CA ASP A 31 -0.24 -29.43 6.26
C ASP A 31 0.81 -29.53 5.15
N ARG A 32 0.90 -28.51 4.27
CA ARG A 32 1.83 -28.54 3.14
C ARG A 32 3.25 -28.23 3.59
N PRO A 33 4.29 -28.81 2.95
CA PRO A 33 5.68 -28.59 3.34
C PRO A 33 6.16 -27.13 3.41
N ALA A 34 5.51 -26.23 2.67
CA ALA A 34 5.86 -24.80 2.61
C ALA A 34 4.85 -23.89 3.34
N GLU A 35 3.86 -24.45 4.04
CA GLU A 35 2.93 -23.67 4.83
C GLU A 35 3.54 -23.27 6.18
N LEU A 36 3.26 -22.03 6.60
CA LEU A 36 3.70 -21.55 7.90
C LEU A 36 2.86 -22.17 8.99
N SER A 37 3.51 -22.76 10.00
CA SER A 37 2.86 -23.35 11.17
C SER A 37 2.28 -22.31 12.15
N GLY A 38 2.50 -21.01 11.87
CA GLY A 38 2.13 -19.90 12.72
C GLY A 38 1.98 -18.59 11.94
N ARG A 39 2.18 -17.45 12.61
CA ARG A 39 2.11 -16.14 11.95
C ARG A 39 3.34 -15.90 11.07
N GLN A 40 3.22 -14.94 10.16
CA GLN A 40 4.34 -14.45 9.36
C GLN A 40 5.51 -13.98 10.26
N PRO A 41 6.76 -14.22 9.87
CA PRO A 41 7.92 -13.82 10.67
C PRO A 41 8.02 -12.29 10.79
N LEU A 42 8.52 -11.84 11.94
CA LEU A 42 8.80 -10.43 12.22
C LEU A 42 10.30 -10.21 12.24
N GLY A 43 10.76 -9.06 11.75
CA GLY A 43 12.18 -8.73 11.74
C GLY A 43 12.49 -7.49 10.92
N ALA A 44 13.69 -6.96 11.15
CA ALA A 44 14.21 -5.84 10.36
C ALA A 44 14.21 -6.22 8.87
N ARG A 45 13.76 -5.29 8.02
CA ARG A 45 13.64 -5.44 6.57
C ARG A 45 12.64 -6.51 6.08
N LEU A 46 11.93 -7.22 6.95
CA LEU A 46 10.87 -8.17 6.52
C LEU A 46 9.55 -7.47 6.13
N GLY A 47 9.41 -6.19 6.46
CA GLY A 47 8.21 -5.41 6.12
C GLY A 47 7.02 -5.75 7.01
N ALA A 48 5.83 -5.32 6.59
CA ALA A 48 4.58 -5.58 7.28
C ALA A 48 3.67 -6.42 6.37
N PRO A 49 3.62 -7.75 6.54
CA PRO A 49 2.81 -8.62 5.69
C PRO A 49 1.32 -8.47 6.02
N GLY A 50 0.47 -8.48 4.99
CA GLY A 50 -0.98 -8.36 5.12
C GLY A 50 -1.71 -8.98 3.93
N PRO A 51 -3.00 -9.30 4.07
CA PRO A 51 -3.79 -9.88 2.98
C PRO A 51 -3.99 -8.88 1.84
N ASP A 52 -4.09 -9.39 0.61
CA ASP A 52 -4.44 -8.65 -0.62
C ASP A 52 -3.71 -7.31 -0.84
N GLN A 53 -2.44 -7.20 -0.45
CA GLN A 53 -1.69 -5.94 -0.58
C GLN A 53 -1.64 -5.39 -2.01
N GLY A 54 -1.63 -6.26 -3.02
CA GLY A 54 -1.70 -5.86 -4.43
C GLY A 54 -2.94 -5.04 -4.78
N PHE A 55 -4.05 -5.17 -4.03
CA PHE A 55 -5.25 -4.37 -4.23
C PHE A 55 -5.03 -2.87 -3.97
N ALA A 56 -4.03 -2.52 -3.15
CA ALA A 56 -3.67 -1.13 -2.89
C ALA A 56 -3.26 -0.38 -4.18
N LEU A 57 -2.67 -1.06 -5.16
CA LEU A 57 -2.35 -0.48 -6.48
C LEU A 57 -3.61 0.01 -7.21
N LYS A 58 -4.71 -0.75 -7.11
CA LYS A 58 -6.00 -0.37 -7.71
C LYS A 58 -6.59 0.84 -7.00
N LEU A 59 -6.46 0.92 -5.67
CA LEU A 59 -6.93 2.06 -4.89
C LEU A 59 -6.11 3.33 -5.18
N ALA A 60 -4.78 3.22 -5.33
CA ALA A 60 -3.91 4.35 -5.63
C ALA A 60 -4.26 5.02 -6.97
N ARG A 61 -4.65 4.23 -7.98
CA ARG A 61 -5.14 4.76 -9.28
C ARG A 61 -6.38 5.65 -9.15
N GLN A 62 -7.15 5.55 -8.07
CA GLN A 62 -8.30 6.44 -7.85
C GLN A 62 -7.87 7.87 -7.48
N PHE A 63 -6.61 8.10 -7.12
CA PHE A 63 -6.05 9.41 -6.77
C PHE A 63 -5.27 10.07 -7.92
N THR A 64 -5.09 9.40 -9.06
CA THR A 64 -4.44 9.96 -10.24
C THR A 64 -5.15 11.24 -10.70
N GLY A 65 -4.38 12.31 -10.89
CA GLY A 65 -4.85 13.64 -11.26
C GLY A 65 -5.54 14.41 -10.13
N LYS A 66 -5.45 13.96 -8.88
CA LYS A 66 -6.16 14.58 -7.73
C LYS A 66 -5.23 15.13 -6.65
N LEU A 67 -3.92 14.97 -6.79
CA LEU A 67 -2.96 15.40 -5.79
C LEU A 67 -2.60 16.89 -5.96
N VAL A 68 -2.38 17.56 -4.84
CA VAL A 68 -1.82 18.91 -4.78
C VAL A 68 -0.30 18.80 -4.81
N LEU A 69 0.30 19.10 -5.97
CA LEU A 69 1.73 18.96 -6.25
C LEU A 69 2.33 20.29 -6.69
N VAL A 70 3.59 20.51 -6.32
CA VAL A 70 4.42 21.57 -6.91
C VAL A 70 5.22 21.04 -8.12
N PRO A 71 5.74 21.89 -9.01
CA PRO A 71 6.43 21.43 -10.23
C PRO A 71 7.63 20.49 -10.02
N SER A 72 8.25 20.53 -8.84
CA SER A 72 9.36 19.62 -8.48
C SER A 72 8.90 18.23 -8.03
N GLU A 73 7.59 18.01 -7.85
CA GLU A 73 7.03 16.76 -7.34
C GLU A 73 6.46 15.89 -8.46
N SER A 74 6.61 14.57 -8.29
CA SER A 74 6.06 13.56 -9.19
C SER A 74 4.86 12.90 -8.53
N GLU A 75 3.73 12.82 -9.26
CA GLU A 75 2.55 12.11 -8.78
C GLU A 75 2.83 10.62 -8.55
N ALA A 76 3.66 10.01 -9.41
CA ALA A 76 4.03 8.60 -9.28
C ALA A 76 4.82 8.35 -7.99
N ASP A 77 5.70 9.28 -7.62
CA ASP A 77 6.49 9.22 -6.39
C ASP A 77 5.61 9.37 -5.15
N ALA A 78 4.76 10.41 -5.13
CA ALA A 78 3.80 10.65 -4.06
C ALA A 78 2.89 9.43 -3.81
N LEU A 79 2.31 8.87 -4.88
CA LEU A 79 1.48 7.67 -4.81
C LEU A 79 2.28 6.45 -4.37
N SER A 80 3.50 6.24 -4.87
CA SER A 80 4.35 5.09 -4.51
C SER A 80 4.70 5.08 -3.01
N GLY A 81 5.13 6.22 -2.46
CA GLY A 81 5.45 6.33 -1.03
C GLY A 81 4.21 6.18 -0.15
N CYS A 82 3.10 6.85 -0.51
CA CYS A 82 1.85 6.77 0.27
C CYS A 82 1.20 5.39 0.18
N LEU A 83 1.32 4.70 -0.95
CA LEU A 83 0.89 3.31 -1.12
C LEU A 83 1.60 2.38 -0.13
N ALA A 84 2.91 2.57 0.07
CA ALA A 84 3.69 1.75 0.99
C ALA A 84 3.26 1.96 2.46
N ILE A 85 2.97 3.21 2.85
CA ILE A 85 2.38 3.54 4.16
C ILE A 85 1.00 2.88 4.31
N ALA A 86 0.16 2.97 3.29
CA ALA A 86 -1.18 2.39 3.30
C ALA A 86 -1.14 0.87 3.48
N MET A 87 -0.21 0.17 2.82
CA MET A 87 0.01 -1.26 3.00
C MET A 87 0.45 -1.58 4.44
N ARG A 88 1.39 -0.83 5.01
CA ARG A 88 1.80 -1.00 6.42
C ARG A 88 0.61 -0.82 7.37
N ARG A 89 -0.20 0.22 7.18
CA ARG A 89 -1.41 0.45 7.97
C ARG A 89 -2.40 -0.70 7.88
N SER A 90 -2.71 -1.18 6.68
CA SER A 90 -3.65 -2.29 6.48
C SER A 90 -3.16 -3.59 7.15
N ALA A 91 -1.85 -3.84 7.09
CA ALA A 91 -1.20 -4.99 7.74
C ALA A 91 -1.29 -4.92 9.28
N ILE A 92 -1.14 -3.72 9.88
CA ILE A 92 -1.34 -3.52 11.33
C ILE A 92 -2.76 -3.92 11.75
N TYR A 93 -3.76 -3.66 10.91
CA TYR A 93 -5.14 -4.06 11.15
C TYR A 93 -5.46 -5.51 10.73
N GLY A 94 -4.50 -6.24 10.16
CA GLY A 94 -4.69 -7.62 9.73
C GLY A 94 -5.73 -7.78 8.61
N ARG A 95 -5.98 -6.75 7.81
CA ARG A 95 -7.01 -6.73 6.76
C ARG A 95 -6.46 -6.26 5.42
N ALA A 96 -7.25 -6.46 4.37
CA ALA A 96 -6.93 -5.94 3.05
C ALA A 96 -6.89 -4.40 3.05
N PRO A 97 -6.11 -3.77 2.15
CA PRO A 97 -6.08 -2.33 1.98
C PRO A 97 -7.47 -1.77 1.61
N VAL A 98 -7.83 -0.63 2.20
CA VAL A 98 -9.05 0.14 1.87
C VAL A 98 -8.68 1.58 1.51
N ILE A 99 -9.60 2.31 0.89
CA ILE A 99 -9.34 3.68 0.40
C ILE A 99 -8.86 4.63 1.52
N HIS A 100 -9.30 4.41 2.75
CA HIS A 100 -8.90 5.21 3.92
C HIS A 100 -7.44 5.03 4.31
N ASP A 101 -6.78 3.93 3.93
CA ASP A 101 -5.35 3.75 4.22
C ASP A 101 -4.50 4.69 3.36
N LEU A 102 -4.85 4.82 2.08
CA LEU A 102 -4.24 5.77 1.16
C LEU A 102 -4.63 7.21 1.50
N SER A 103 -5.91 7.43 1.82
CA SER A 103 -6.39 8.76 2.20
C SER A 103 -5.60 9.28 3.40
N LEU A 104 -5.36 8.44 4.42
CA LEU A 104 -4.55 8.84 5.57
C LEU A 104 -3.11 9.20 5.17
N ALA A 105 -2.44 8.35 4.39
CA ALA A 105 -1.06 8.59 3.98
C ALA A 105 -0.92 9.88 3.15
N LEU A 106 -1.85 10.11 2.22
CA LEU A 106 -1.87 11.31 1.38
C LEU A 106 -2.25 12.56 2.18
N THR A 107 -3.16 12.47 3.15
CA THR A 107 -3.47 13.58 4.07
C THR A 107 -2.28 13.92 4.95
N LEU A 108 -1.60 12.91 5.52
CA LEU A 108 -0.44 13.09 6.40
C LEU A 108 0.67 13.90 5.72
N TRP A 109 0.95 13.62 4.45
CA TRP A 109 1.97 14.32 3.67
C TRP A 109 1.43 15.55 2.91
N GLY A 110 0.17 15.92 3.14
CA GLY A 110 -0.44 17.12 2.56
C GLY A 110 -0.70 17.03 1.04
N PHE A 111 -0.85 15.85 0.46
CA PHE A 111 -1.11 15.70 -0.97
C PHE A 111 -2.59 15.86 -1.35
N LEU A 112 -3.51 15.91 -0.38
CA LEU A 112 -4.95 16.07 -0.62
C LEU A 112 -5.49 17.50 -0.36
N ALA A 113 -4.66 18.38 0.17
CA ALA A 113 -5.01 19.76 0.48
C ALA A 113 -3.76 20.64 0.45
N GLU A 114 -3.94 21.96 0.45
CA GLU A 114 -2.81 22.88 0.57
C GLU A 114 -2.04 22.63 1.89
N ALA A 115 -0.72 22.57 1.80
CA ALA A 115 0.16 22.24 2.91
C ALA A 115 1.15 23.40 3.17
N PRO A 116 1.63 23.56 4.42
CA PRO A 116 2.68 24.52 4.74
C PRO A 116 3.91 24.37 3.83
N ALA A 117 4.48 25.50 3.40
CA ALA A 117 5.57 25.52 2.41
C ALA A 117 6.84 24.78 2.88
N ASP A 118 7.10 24.77 4.18
CA ASP A 118 8.17 24.00 4.81
C ASP A 118 7.96 22.49 4.67
N LEU A 119 6.74 22.00 4.89
CA LEU A 119 6.38 20.60 4.66
C LEU A 119 6.52 20.23 3.18
N VAL A 120 6.09 21.12 2.27
CA VAL A 120 6.25 20.92 0.82
C VAL A 120 7.73 20.81 0.44
N ALA A 121 8.58 21.70 0.97
CA ALA A 121 10.02 21.67 0.71
C ALA A 121 10.69 20.37 1.19
N VAL A 122 10.29 19.85 2.35
CA VAL A 122 10.82 18.58 2.89
C VAL A 122 10.27 17.40 2.11
N ARG A 123 8.95 17.32 1.89
CA ARG A 123 8.34 16.17 1.20
C ARG A 123 8.82 16.04 -0.25
N SER A 124 9.09 17.16 -0.94
CA SER A 124 9.67 17.17 -2.29
C SER A 124 11.01 16.44 -2.35
N GLN A 125 11.83 16.53 -1.30
CA GLN A 125 13.09 15.80 -1.20
C GLN A 125 12.86 14.35 -0.80
N VAL A 126 12.04 14.13 0.23
CA VAL A 126 11.77 12.79 0.80
C VAL A 126 11.20 11.83 -0.25
N PHE A 127 10.30 12.32 -1.11
CA PHE A 127 9.63 11.51 -2.13
C PHE A 127 10.38 11.50 -3.46
N ALA A 128 11.48 12.24 -3.63
CA ALA A 128 12.17 12.31 -4.92
C ALA A 128 12.56 10.91 -5.43
N SER A 129 12.04 10.55 -6.62
CA SER A 129 12.35 9.29 -7.33
C SER A 129 11.94 8.00 -6.61
N VAL A 130 11.16 8.07 -5.52
CA VAL A 130 10.81 6.87 -4.72
C VAL A 130 9.93 5.88 -5.47
N ALA A 131 9.32 6.21 -6.60
CA ALA A 131 8.64 5.25 -7.48
C ALA A 131 9.63 4.26 -8.13
N SER A 132 10.88 4.69 -8.36
CA SER A 132 11.92 3.85 -8.93
C SER A 132 12.24 2.66 -8.01
N PRO A 133 12.44 1.45 -8.55
CA PRO A 133 12.90 0.30 -7.77
C PRO A 133 14.27 0.50 -7.12
N HIS A 134 15.11 1.38 -7.66
CA HIS A 134 16.44 1.68 -7.11
C HIS A 134 16.38 2.46 -5.79
N HIS A 135 15.27 3.17 -5.53
CA HIS A 135 15.06 3.95 -4.31
C HIS A 135 14.21 3.20 -3.28
N TYR A 136 14.43 1.89 -3.17
CA TYR A 136 13.72 1.03 -2.21
C TYR A 136 14.00 1.45 -0.76
N VAL A 137 15.23 1.83 -0.43
CA VAL A 137 15.65 2.19 0.93
C VAL A 137 14.98 3.49 1.38
N GLU A 138 14.89 4.46 0.49
CA GLU A 138 14.27 5.76 0.70
C GLU A 138 12.76 5.62 0.87
N ARG A 139 12.12 4.80 0.03
CA ARG A 139 10.71 4.43 0.21
C ARG A 139 10.47 3.71 1.52
N ARG A 140 11.41 2.88 1.96
CA ARG A 140 11.31 2.17 3.23
C ARG A 140 11.46 3.12 4.41
N ALA A 141 12.36 4.11 4.34
CA ALA A 141 12.50 5.15 5.35
C ALA A 141 11.21 5.97 5.52
N ILE A 142 10.51 6.29 4.43
CA ILE A 142 9.17 6.93 4.48
C ILE A 142 8.21 6.07 5.30
N VAL A 143 8.17 4.77 5.02
CA VAL A 143 7.26 3.84 5.71
C VAL A 143 7.62 3.74 7.18
N ASP A 144 8.89 3.53 7.51
CA ASP A 144 9.37 3.28 8.87
C ASP A 144 9.25 4.52 9.77
N GLY A 145 9.42 5.73 9.22
CA GLY A 145 9.31 6.99 9.95
C GLY A 145 7.89 7.41 10.35
N VAL A 146 6.84 6.74 9.85
CA VAL A 146 5.47 6.98 10.34
C VAL A 146 5.22 6.11 11.58
N ASN A 147 5.03 6.77 12.72
CA ASN A 147 4.74 6.12 14.00
C ASN A 147 3.42 5.34 13.99
N GLU A 148 3.38 4.20 14.70
CA GLU A 148 2.20 3.35 14.76
C GLU A 148 0.96 4.07 15.34
N GLU A 149 1.15 5.00 16.28
CA GLU A 149 0.09 5.87 16.80
C GLU A 149 -0.64 6.63 15.68
N ILE A 150 0.11 7.22 14.74
CA ILE A 150 -0.43 7.92 13.58
C ILE A 150 -1.12 6.91 12.64
N LEU A 151 -0.50 5.74 12.40
CA LEU A 151 -1.07 4.69 11.57
C LEU A 151 -2.38 4.12 12.14
N ARG A 152 -2.60 4.22 13.46
CA ARG A 152 -3.84 3.81 14.12
C ARG A 152 -4.90 4.91 14.20
N SER A 153 -4.54 6.16 13.92
CA SER A 153 -5.46 7.30 13.95
C SER A 153 -6.48 7.27 12.80
N SER A 154 -7.61 7.97 12.96
CA SER A 154 -8.55 8.16 11.85
C SER A 154 -8.02 9.17 10.83
N VAL A 155 -8.57 9.18 9.62
CA VAL A 155 -8.22 10.19 8.60
C VAL A 155 -8.57 11.60 9.09
N ALA A 156 -9.67 11.74 9.82
CA ALA A 156 -10.11 13.01 10.38
C ALA A 156 -9.13 13.52 11.45
N ASP A 157 -8.64 12.64 12.32
CA ASP A 157 -7.67 13.02 13.36
C ASP A 157 -6.34 13.47 12.76
N VAL A 158 -5.86 12.78 11.72
CA VAL A 158 -4.65 13.19 10.99
C VAL A 158 -4.86 14.51 10.27
N ALA A 159 -6.04 14.74 9.68
CA ALA A 159 -6.37 16.03 9.06
C ALA A 159 -6.42 17.17 10.08
N SER A 160 -6.96 16.93 11.28
CA SER A 160 -6.95 17.90 12.38
C SER A 160 -5.52 18.15 12.88
N MET A 161 -4.74 17.10 13.11
CA MET A 161 -3.33 17.21 13.49
C MET A 161 -2.52 18.03 12.46
N ALA A 162 -2.77 17.84 11.16
CA ALA A 162 -2.11 18.62 10.11
C ALA A 162 -2.44 20.11 10.14
N ARG A 163 -3.67 20.47 10.55
CA ARG A 163 -4.10 21.87 10.67
C ARG A 163 -3.65 22.49 12.00
N ASP A 164 -3.81 21.76 13.09
CA ASP A 164 -3.68 22.29 14.45
C ASP A 164 -2.24 22.17 14.97
N GLU A 165 -1.48 21.17 14.50
CA GLU A 165 -0.10 20.87 14.91
C GLU A 165 0.85 20.63 13.71
N PRO A 166 0.94 21.55 12.72
CA PRO A 166 1.75 21.33 11.52
C PRO A 166 3.24 21.06 11.81
N ARG A 167 3.75 21.59 12.93
CA ARG A 167 5.13 21.34 13.39
C ARG A 167 5.40 19.87 13.73
N ARG A 168 4.40 19.13 14.21
CA ARG A 168 4.51 17.70 14.54
C ARG A 168 4.73 16.87 13.28
N ILE A 169 3.98 17.18 12.22
CA ILE A 169 4.12 16.53 10.91
C ILE A 169 5.44 16.93 10.26
N LEU A 170 5.81 18.20 10.34
CA LEU A 170 7.10 18.67 9.80
C LEU A 170 8.29 17.97 10.48
N ALA A 171 8.27 17.84 11.80
CA ALA A 171 9.34 17.15 12.54
C ALA A 171 9.46 15.68 12.09
N MET A 172 8.34 14.96 11.97
CA MET A 172 8.32 13.61 11.40
C MET A 172 8.91 13.58 9.99
N ALA A 173 8.55 14.53 9.13
CA ALA A 173 9.08 14.61 7.77
C ALA A 173 10.59 14.87 7.72
N GLN A 174 11.09 15.72 8.62
CA GLN A 174 12.51 16.02 8.77
C GLN A 174 13.30 14.80 9.27
N ASP A 175 12.74 14.04 10.22
CA ASP A 175 13.35 12.81 10.71
C ASP A 175 13.47 11.76 9.60
N VAL A 176 12.44 11.63 8.74
CA VAL A 176 12.49 10.76 7.55
C VAL A 176 13.62 11.19 6.60
N LEU A 177 13.71 12.49 6.30
CA LEU A 177 14.76 13.01 5.41
C LEU A 177 16.16 12.76 5.99
N ALA A 178 16.34 12.98 7.30
CA ALA A 178 17.60 12.71 7.99
C ALA A 178 17.98 11.22 7.96
N ALA A 179 16.99 10.32 8.09
CA ALA A 179 17.20 8.88 7.98
C ALA A 179 17.64 8.46 6.56
N GLN A 180 17.07 9.07 5.51
CA GLN A 180 17.46 8.83 4.13
C GLN A 180 18.92 9.26 3.86
N HIS A 181 19.32 10.44 4.34
CA HIS A 181 20.71 10.91 4.22
C HIS A 181 21.71 10.02 4.98
N SER A 182 21.32 9.55 6.17
CA SER A 182 22.16 8.66 6.97
C SER A 182 22.36 7.29 6.30
N ALA A 183 21.29 6.75 5.68
CA ALA A 183 21.37 5.51 4.91
C ALA A 183 22.28 5.65 3.68
N ALA A 184 22.22 6.79 2.98
CA ALA A 184 23.09 7.08 1.84
C ALA A 184 24.57 7.15 2.26
N ALA A 185 24.88 7.74 3.42
CA ALA A 185 26.25 7.84 3.94
C ALA A 185 26.86 6.48 4.32
N THR A 186 26.04 5.47 4.60
CA THR A 186 26.53 4.13 5.01
C THR A 186 26.67 3.16 3.81
N ALA A 187 26.24 3.56 2.62
CA ALA A 187 26.27 2.75 1.40
C ALA A 187 27.53 2.96 0.55
N HIS A 188 28.46 3.82 1.00
CA HIS A 188 29.77 4.11 0.40
C HIS A 188 30.89 3.67 1.33
#